data_AF-A0A2E8S1G1-F1
#
_entry.id   AF-A0A2E8S1G1-F1
#
_cell.length_a   1.000
_cell.length_b   1.000
_cell.length_c   1.000
_cell.angle_alpha   90.00
_cell.angle_beta   90.00
_cell.angle_gamma   90.00
#
_symmetry.space_group_name_H-M   'P 1'
#
loop_
_entity.id
_entity.type
_entity.pdbx_description
1 polymer ?
#
loop_
_entity_poly.entity_id
_entity_poly.type
_entity_poly.pdbx_seq_one_letter_code
_entity_poly.pdbx_strand_id
1 'polypeptide(L)'
;RTYVWVGDEPIDDQLEPTIRQSMIEGRAFAVGGAFLEVWLVGALGADDDPHTIREIRHEATDVAHVRVRIQAPSWMPAKRLRIYHNREVAIDTNLEIGHGSGAPVVRLDEVFTIPVEADSFFVARIDGESTPHPYLNSTPISISGVLLLDADNDGTYTPPGLAP
;
A
#
# COMPACT_ATOMS: atom_id res chain seq x y z
N ARG A 1 -5.17 -15.15 -7.09
CA ARG A 1 -4.16 -14.29 -6.44
C ARG A 1 -2.81 -14.97 -6.62
N THR A 2 -1.91 -14.37 -7.39
CA THR A 2 -0.56 -14.90 -7.61
C THR A 2 0.29 -14.41 -6.46
N TYR A 3 0.61 -15.30 -5.53
CA TYR A 3 1.62 -15.01 -4.51
C TYR A 3 2.97 -15.23 -5.16
N VAL A 4 3.78 -14.17 -5.26
CA VAL A 4 5.18 -14.33 -5.64
C VAL A 4 5.93 -14.66 -4.35
N TRP A 5 6.14 -15.95 -4.12
CA TRP A 5 7.16 -16.41 -3.19
C TRP A 5 8.50 -16.27 -3.92
N VAL A 6 9.30 -15.27 -3.55
CA VAL A 6 10.71 -15.27 -3.91
C VAL A 6 11.38 -16.08 -2.82
N GLY A 7 11.88 -17.26 -3.18
CA GLY A 7 12.51 -18.18 -2.25
C GLY A 7 13.82 -17.67 -1.67
N ASP A 8 14.61 -18.60 -1.14
CA ASP A 8 15.96 -18.31 -0.62
C ASP A 8 16.97 -17.95 -1.74
N GLU A 9 16.53 -17.91 -3.00
CA GLU A 9 17.36 -17.54 -4.14
C GLU A 9 17.48 -16.02 -4.27
N PRO A 10 18.68 -15.48 -4.50
CA PRO A 10 18.87 -14.06 -4.73
C PRO A 10 18.00 -13.58 -5.89
N ILE A 11 17.38 -12.41 -5.76
CA ILE A 11 16.87 -11.69 -6.92
C ILE A 11 18.07 -11.35 -7.80
N ASP A 12 18.18 -12.03 -8.92
CA ASP A 12 19.22 -11.77 -9.91
C ASP A 12 18.76 -10.70 -10.93
N ASP A 13 19.72 -10.27 -11.76
CA ASP A 13 19.49 -9.25 -12.79
C ASP A 13 18.46 -9.68 -13.86
N GLN A 14 18.07 -10.96 -13.91
CA GLN A 14 17.05 -11.47 -14.84
C GLN A 14 15.63 -11.44 -14.23
N LEU A 15 15.53 -11.69 -12.92
CA LEU A 15 14.27 -11.65 -12.18
C LEU A 15 13.88 -10.23 -11.79
N GLU A 16 14.85 -9.36 -11.50
CA GLU A 16 14.59 -7.99 -11.05
C GLU A 16 13.67 -7.20 -12.01
N PRO A 17 13.88 -7.19 -13.35
CA PRO A 17 13.01 -6.45 -14.26
C PRO A 17 11.57 -6.97 -14.26
N THR A 18 11.39 -8.29 -14.10
CA THR A 18 10.06 -8.93 -14.10
C THR A 18 9.31 -8.67 -12.80
N ILE A 19 10.00 -8.72 -11.66
CA ILE A 19 9.45 -8.37 -10.35
C ILE A 19 9.09 -6.88 -10.35
N ARG A 20 10.00 -6.02 -10.80
CA ARG A 20 9.77 -4.58 -10.92
C ARG A 20 8.55 -4.29 -11.79
N GLN A 21 8.48 -4.88 -12.99
CA GLN A 21 7.34 -4.71 -13.90
C GLN A 21 6.03 -5.20 -13.26
N SER A 22 6.06 -6.35 -12.59
CA SER A 22 4.89 -6.88 -11.88
C SER A 22 4.43 -5.98 -10.73
N MET A 23 5.36 -5.34 -10.01
CA MET A 23 5.05 -4.36 -8.97
C MET A 23 4.46 -3.08 -9.57
N ILE A 24 5.04 -2.56 -10.67
CA ILE A 24 4.53 -1.40 -11.41
C ILE A 24 3.11 -1.63 -11.92
N GLU A 25 2.87 -2.80 -12.51
CA GLU A 25 1.55 -3.17 -13.01
C GLU A 25 0.58 -3.57 -11.90
N GLY A 26 1.00 -3.56 -10.63
CA GLY A 26 0.23 -3.99 -9.46
C GLY A 26 -0.07 -5.49 -9.43
N ARG A 27 0.55 -6.31 -10.28
CA ARG A 27 0.38 -7.77 -10.34
C ARG A 27 1.13 -8.50 -9.22
N ALA A 28 1.98 -7.81 -8.47
CA ALA A 28 2.70 -8.31 -7.31
C ALA A 28 2.61 -7.34 -6.12
N PHE A 29 2.80 -7.88 -4.91
CA PHE A 29 2.97 -7.13 -3.67
C PHE A 29 4.02 -7.83 -2.80
N ALA A 30 4.69 -7.10 -1.91
CA ALA A 30 5.71 -7.64 -1.02
C ALA A 30 5.18 -7.67 0.42
N VAL A 31 5.07 -8.87 1.01
CA VAL A 31 4.59 -9.06 2.38
C VAL A 31 5.63 -9.87 3.15
N GLY A 32 6.34 -9.20 4.06
CA GLY A 32 7.14 -9.82 5.11
C GLY A 32 6.48 -9.79 6.48
N GLY A 33 5.37 -9.03 6.64
CA GLY A 33 4.70 -8.79 7.91
C GLY A 33 3.19 -8.85 7.83
N ALA A 34 2.53 -7.84 8.39
CA ALA A 34 1.08 -7.68 8.27
C ALA A 34 0.65 -7.65 6.80
N PHE A 35 -0.47 -8.27 6.49
CA PHE A 35 -1.08 -8.16 5.18
C PHE A 35 -1.68 -6.75 5.02
N LEU A 36 -1.26 -6.04 3.98
CA LEU A 36 -1.58 -4.64 3.74
C LEU A 36 -2.33 -4.53 2.41
N GLU A 37 -3.56 -4.04 2.49
CA GLU A 37 -4.40 -3.72 1.33
C GLU A 37 -4.57 -2.20 1.26
N VAL A 38 -4.50 -1.65 0.05
CA VAL A 38 -4.70 -0.23 -0.23
C VAL A 38 -5.58 -0.08 -1.46
N TRP A 39 -6.45 0.91 -1.46
CA TRP A 39 -7.23 1.29 -2.63
C TRP A 39 -7.64 2.75 -2.56
N LEU A 40 -7.85 3.36 -3.71
CA LEU A 40 -8.50 4.67 -3.79
C LEU A 40 -10.01 4.47 -3.58
N VAL A 41 -10.66 5.43 -2.94
CA VAL A 41 -12.12 5.50 -2.78
C VAL A 41 -12.60 6.63 -3.67
N GLY A 42 -13.51 6.35 -4.61
CA GLY A 42 -14.08 7.36 -5.49
C GLY A 42 -15.03 8.32 -4.75
N ALA A 43 -15.35 9.46 -5.37
CA ALA A 43 -16.27 10.47 -4.86
C ALA A 43 -17.68 9.93 -4.51
N LEU A 44 -18.06 8.80 -5.10
CA LEU A 44 -19.28 8.08 -4.77
C LEU A 44 -18.88 7.00 -3.78
N GLY A 45 -19.23 7.14 -2.51
CA GLY A 45 -18.95 6.18 -1.43
C GLY A 45 -19.62 4.80 -1.58
N ALA A 46 -19.55 4.22 -2.78
CA ALA A 46 -19.95 2.86 -3.08
C ALA A 46 -18.78 1.93 -2.73
N ASP A 47 -19.14 0.78 -2.16
CA ASP A 47 -18.31 -0.40 -1.96
C ASP A 47 -17.83 -0.96 -3.32
N ASP A 48 -17.06 -0.19 -4.08
CA ASP A 48 -16.43 -0.69 -5.28
C ASP A 48 -15.40 -1.75 -4.88
N ASP A 49 -15.41 -2.85 -5.63
CA ASP A 49 -14.65 -4.06 -5.35
C ASP A 49 -13.19 -3.73 -4.98
N PRO A 50 -12.72 -4.09 -3.77
CA PRO A 50 -11.38 -3.78 -3.28
C PRO A 50 -10.25 -4.45 -4.11
N HIS A 51 -10.59 -5.19 -5.17
CA HIS A 51 -9.67 -5.95 -5.99
C HIS A 51 -9.43 -5.38 -7.39
N THR A 52 -10.15 -4.33 -7.81
CA THR A 52 -10.13 -3.86 -9.21
C THR A 52 -9.70 -2.41 -9.40
N ILE A 53 -9.70 -1.58 -8.36
CA ILE A 53 -9.42 -0.16 -8.52
C ILE A 53 -7.92 0.13 -8.39
N ARG A 54 -7.27 0.36 -9.55
CA ARG A 54 -5.85 0.79 -9.67
C ARG A 54 -5.67 2.19 -10.23
N GLU A 55 -6.73 2.68 -10.86
CA GLU A 55 -6.84 3.99 -11.48
C GLU A 55 -8.26 4.44 -11.17
N ILE A 56 -8.41 5.48 -10.34
CA ILE A 56 -9.67 6.19 -10.24
C ILE A 56 -9.54 7.42 -11.11
N ARG A 57 -10.42 7.52 -12.11
CA ARG A 57 -10.79 8.81 -12.67
C ARG A 57 -11.63 9.50 -11.62
N HIS A 58 -11.00 10.38 -10.87
CA HIS A 58 -11.71 11.12 -9.84
C HIS A 58 -12.33 12.34 -10.51
N GLU A 59 -13.59 12.67 -10.20
CA GLU A 59 -14.08 14.01 -10.51
C GLU A 59 -13.14 14.99 -9.84
N ALA A 60 -12.65 16.00 -10.59
CA ALA A 60 -11.60 16.92 -10.17
C ALA A 60 -11.84 17.42 -8.73
N THR A 61 -11.15 16.81 -7.78
CA THR A 61 -11.12 17.21 -6.38
C THR A 61 -9.67 17.35 -6.00
N ASP A 62 -9.36 18.41 -5.25
CA ASP A 62 -8.02 18.69 -4.72
C ASP A 62 -7.58 17.67 -3.64
N VAL A 63 -8.24 16.51 -3.57
CA VAL A 63 -8.14 15.54 -2.49
C VAL A 63 -8.36 14.11 -3.00
N ALA A 64 -7.54 13.19 -2.53
CA ALA A 64 -7.66 11.75 -2.73
C ALA A 64 -8.05 11.05 -1.42
N HIS A 65 -8.98 10.11 -1.49
CA HIS A 65 -9.36 9.25 -0.37
C HIS A 65 -8.68 7.88 -0.51
N VAL A 66 -7.68 7.61 0.32
CA VAL A 66 -6.93 6.35 0.30
C VAL A 66 -7.39 5.48 1.47
N ARG A 67 -8.08 4.38 1.16
CA ARG A 67 -8.44 3.39 2.18
C ARG A 67 -7.31 2.40 2.38
N VAL A 68 -7.00 2.13 3.65
CA VAL A 68 -5.96 1.20 4.05
C VAL A 68 -6.56 0.19 5.01
N ARG A 69 -6.37 -1.09 4.69
CA ARG A 69 -6.73 -2.20 5.56
C ARG A 69 -5.50 -3.03 5.90
N ILE A 70 -5.28 -3.23 7.19
CA ILE A 70 -4.15 -3.99 7.73
C ILE A 70 -4.70 -5.21 8.45
N GLN A 71 -4.23 -6.39 8.05
CA GLN A 71 -4.60 -7.66 8.64
C GLN A 71 -3.36 -8.37 9.17
N ALA A 72 -3.33 -8.67 10.47
CA ALA A 72 -2.18 -9.32 11.09
C ALA A 72 -2.62 -10.20 12.27
N PRO A 73 -2.05 -11.41 12.41
CA PRO A 73 -2.27 -12.21 13.60
C PRO A 73 -1.71 -11.50 14.84
N SER A 74 -2.19 -11.86 16.03
CA SER A 74 -1.85 -11.16 17.29
C SER A 74 -0.39 -11.24 17.68
N TRP A 75 0.35 -12.21 17.14
CA TRP A 75 1.78 -12.38 17.35
C TRP A 75 2.64 -11.58 16.37
N MET A 76 2.06 -11.03 15.30
CA MET A 76 2.81 -10.28 14.29
C MET A 76 2.94 -8.83 14.72
N PRO A 77 4.16 -8.32 14.94
CA PRO A 77 4.37 -6.93 15.29
C PRO A 77 4.10 -6.05 14.07
N ALA A 78 3.14 -5.13 14.20
CA ALA A 78 2.88 -4.07 13.24
C ALA A 78 2.71 -2.77 14.04
N LYS A 79 3.46 -1.73 13.69
CA LYS A 79 3.58 -0.55 14.55
C LYS A 79 3.39 0.76 13.83
N ARG A 80 3.89 0.89 12.61
CA ARG A 80 3.95 2.20 11.96
C ARG A 80 3.47 2.10 10.53
N LEU A 81 2.35 2.76 10.24
CA LEU A 81 1.85 2.95 8.89
C LEU A 81 2.42 4.24 8.33
N ARG A 82 2.98 4.16 7.12
CA ARG A 82 3.32 5.31 6.30
C ARG A 82 2.60 5.23 4.97
N ILE A 83 1.94 6.31 4.56
CA ILE A 83 1.41 6.46 3.20
C ILE A 83 2.27 7.49 2.49
N TYR A 84 2.90 7.06 1.42
CA TYR A 84 3.68 7.89 0.53
C TYR A 84 2.76 8.46 -0.54
N HIS A 85 2.87 9.77 -0.75
CA HIS A 85 2.29 10.48 -1.89
C HIS A 85 3.46 10.99 -2.71
N ASN A 86 3.61 10.43 -3.91
CA ASN A 86 4.80 10.61 -4.72
C ASN A 86 6.08 10.26 -3.94
N ARG A 87 6.99 11.22 -3.72
CA ARG A 87 8.27 11.01 -3.03
C ARG A 87 8.23 11.35 -1.53
N GLU A 88 7.09 11.82 -1.04
CA GLU A 88 6.95 12.35 0.31
C GLU A 88 6.03 11.47 1.15
N VAL A 89 6.19 11.53 2.48
CA VAL A 89 5.31 10.84 3.41
C VAL A 89 4.12 11.76 3.71
N ALA A 90 2.95 11.42 3.18
CA ALA A 90 1.71 12.16 3.44
C ALA A 90 1.09 11.81 4.79
N ILE A 91 1.13 10.53 5.15
CA ILE A 91 0.63 10.02 6.43
C ILE A 91 1.73 9.25 7.13
N ASP A 92 1.92 9.52 8.42
CA ASP A 92 2.84 8.80 9.29
C ASP A 92 2.15 8.59 10.65
N THR A 93 1.68 7.37 10.90
CA THR A 93 0.91 7.07 12.10
C THR A 93 1.39 5.80 12.79
N ASN A 94 1.37 5.83 14.12
CA ASN A 94 1.57 4.64 14.93
C ASN A 94 0.24 3.89 15.04
N LEU A 95 0.28 2.59 14.79
CA LEU A 95 -0.81 1.69 15.07
C LEU A 95 -0.79 1.39 16.58
N GLU A 96 -1.79 1.90 17.28
CA GLU A 96 -2.14 1.43 18.62
C GLU A 96 -2.77 0.03 18.47
N ILE A 97 -1.95 -0.98 18.23
CA ILE A 97 -2.42 -2.37 18.24
C ILE A 97 -2.64 -2.78 19.70
N GLY A 98 -3.79 -2.40 20.23
CA GLY A 98 -4.24 -2.89 21.52
C GLY A 98 -4.36 -4.41 21.47
N HIS A 99 -3.63 -5.11 22.34
CA HIS A 99 -3.84 -6.52 22.64
C HIS A 99 -5.22 -6.69 23.33
N GLY A 100 -6.33 -6.51 22.60
CA GLY A 100 -7.65 -6.58 23.22
C GLY A 100 -8.86 -6.17 22.39
N SER A 101 -8.71 -5.62 21.18
CA SER A 101 -9.89 -5.36 20.34
C SER A 101 -10.43 -6.68 19.76
N GLY A 102 -11.72 -6.94 19.94
CA GLY A 102 -12.40 -8.20 19.60
C GLY A 102 -12.42 -8.60 18.11
N ALA A 103 -11.62 -7.95 17.25
CA ALA A 103 -11.37 -8.35 15.87
C ALA A 103 -9.97 -9.01 15.81
N PRO A 104 -9.86 -10.35 15.83
CA PRO A 104 -8.58 -11.03 16.06
C PRO A 104 -7.52 -10.81 14.97
N VAL A 105 -7.91 -10.28 13.80
CA VAL A 105 -7.06 -10.23 12.60
C VAL A 105 -6.99 -8.85 11.95
N VAL A 106 -8.06 -8.04 11.93
CA VAL A 106 -8.03 -6.69 11.32
C VAL A 106 -7.49 -5.69 12.35
N ARG A 107 -6.37 -5.06 12.03
CA ARG A 107 -5.65 -4.09 12.89
C ARG A 107 -5.96 -2.64 12.56
N LEU A 108 -6.28 -2.38 11.30
CA LEU A 108 -6.66 -1.06 10.78
C LEU A 108 -7.62 -1.27 9.60
N ASP A 109 -8.63 -0.44 9.50
CA ASP A 109 -9.46 -0.27 8.31
C ASP A 109 -9.94 1.19 8.30
N GLU A 110 -9.14 2.08 7.70
CA GLU A 110 -9.33 3.53 7.75
C GLU A 110 -9.18 4.17 6.38
N VAL A 111 -9.84 5.31 6.19
CA VAL A 111 -9.70 6.16 5.00
C VAL A 111 -8.90 7.39 5.37
N PHE A 112 -7.81 7.61 4.64
CA PHE A 112 -6.97 8.80 4.75
C PHE A 112 -7.29 9.76 3.62
N THR A 113 -7.38 11.04 3.96
CA THR A 113 -7.68 12.12 3.02
C THR A 113 -6.39 12.88 2.75
N ILE A 114 -5.89 12.82 1.51
CA ILE A 114 -4.59 13.38 1.12
C ILE A 114 -4.80 14.43 0.02
N PRO A 115 -4.32 15.68 0.19
CA PRO A 115 -4.41 16.69 -0.86
C PRO A 115 -3.68 16.27 -2.14
N VAL A 116 -4.25 16.57 -3.30
CA VAL A 116 -3.67 16.30 -4.63
C VAL A 116 -3.85 17.50 -5.53
N GLU A 117 -2.80 17.88 -6.26
CA GLU A 117 -2.80 19.03 -7.17
C GLU A 117 -2.57 18.62 -8.63
N ALA A 118 -2.11 17.39 -8.85
CA ALA A 118 -1.76 16.82 -10.14
C ALA A 118 -1.76 15.29 -10.01
N ASP A 119 -1.56 14.62 -11.13
CA ASP A 119 -1.38 13.18 -11.20
C ASP A 119 -0.40 12.68 -10.16
N SER A 120 -0.80 11.63 -9.46
CA SER A 120 -0.13 11.24 -8.24
C SER A 120 -0.13 9.72 -8.09
N PHE A 121 0.90 9.21 -7.41
CA PHE A 121 0.88 7.84 -6.94
C PHE A 121 0.87 7.75 -5.42
N PHE A 122 0.30 6.65 -4.93
CA PHE A 122 0.30 6.29 -3.52
C PHE A 122 0.89 4.92 -3.30
N VAL A 123 1.68 4.79 -2.23
CA VAL A 123 2.19 3.52 -1.72
C VAL A 123 2.05 3.53 -0.21
N ALA A 124 1.52 2.48 0.39
CA ALA A 124 1.56 2.31 1.82
C ALA A 124 2.67 1.34 2.23
N ARG A 125 3.24 1.60 3.41
CA ARG A 125 4.23 0.76 4.07
C ARG A 125 3.81 0.55 5.51
N ILE A 126 3.91 -0.69 5.98
CA ILE A 126 3.77 -1.04 7.39
C ILE A 126 5.09 -1.62 7.90
N ASP A 127 5.60 -1.03 8.98
CA ASP A 127 6.78 -1.53 9.69
C ASP A 127 6.35 -2.24 10.99
N GLY A 128 6.99 -3.37 11.28
CA GLY A 128 6.93 -4.01 12.59
C GLY A 128 7.79 -3.27 13.63
N GLU A 129 7.52 -3.52 14.92
CA GLU A 129 8.32 -2.98 16.03
C GLU A 129 9.41 -3.93 16.54
N SER A 130 9.31 -5.23 16.24
CA SER A 130 10.24 -6.23 16.72
C SER A 130 10.40 -7.39 15.74
N THR A 131 11.45 -8.17 15.92
CA THR A 131 11.69 -9.41 15.17
C THR A 131 10.92 -10.56 15.84
N PRO A 132 9.97 -11.22 15.15
CA PRO A 132 9.21 -12.32 15.72
C PRO A 132 10.03 -13.61 15.75
N HIS A 133 11.09 -13.66 16.57
CA HIS A 133 11.92 -14.85 16.75
C HIS A 133 11.10 -15.97 17.44
N PRO A 134 11.21 -17.25 17.03
CA PRO A 134 12.15 -17.82 16.06
C PRO A 134 11.68 -17.83 14.59
N TYR A 135 10.56 -17.17 14.27
CA TYR A 135 9.95 -17.29 12.94
C TYR A 135 10.64 -16.44 11.87
N LEU A 136 11.12 -15.24 12.24
CA LEU A 136 11.88 -14.36 11.35
C LEU A 136 13.16 -13.89 12.06
N ASN A 137 14.18 -13.57 11.27
CA ASN A 137 15.46 -12.99 11.73
C ASN A 137 15.59 -11.49 11.45
N SER A 138 14.52 -10.86 10.94
CA SER A 138 14.45 -9.43 10.66
C SER A 138 13.11 -8.85 11.10
N THR A 139 13.08 -7.54 11.32
CA THR A 139 11.83 -6.82 11.57
C THR A 139 10.97 -6.87 10.30
N PRO A 140 9.73 -7.37 10.40
CA PRO A 140 8.89 -7.55 9.22
C PRO A 140 8.46 -6.20 8.64
N ILE A 141 8.41 -6.13 7.31
CA ILE A 141 7.95 -4.98 6.54
C ILE A 141 6.96 -5.49 5.49
N SER A 142 5.88 -4.76 5.25
CA SER A 142 5.03 -4.97 4.07
C SER A 142 4.84 -3.66 3.32
N ILE A 143 4.81 -3.75 1.99
CA ILE A 143 4.62 -2.62 1.09
C ILE A 143 3.47 -2.97 0.16
N SER A 144 2.55 -2.01 -0.03
CA SER A 144 1.43 -2.18 -0.94
C SER A 144 1.89 -2.17 -2.41
N GLY A 145 0.97 -2.49 -3.31
CA GLY A 145 1.10 -2.07 -4.70
C GLY A 145 1.04 -0.55 -4.83
N VAL A 146 1.41 -0.05 -6.01
CA VAL A 146 1.27 1.36 -6.37
C VAL A 146 -0.18 1.63 -6.79
N LEU A 147 -0.78 2.67 -6.23
CA LEU A 147 -2.05 3.24 -6.71
C LEU A 147 -1.74 4.45 -7.59
N LEU A 148 -2.38 4.55 -8.74
CA LEU A 148 -2.25 5.70 -9.63
C LEU A 148 -3.53 6.53 -9.60
N LEU A 149 -3.37 7.84 -9.53
CA LEU A 149 -4.45 8.81 -9.62
C LEU A 149 -4.19 9.72 -10.82
N ASP A 150 -5.10 9.67 -11.78
CA ASP A 150 -5.25 10.63 -12.88
C ASP A 150 -6.14 11.77 -12.33
N ALA A 151 -5.51 12.87 -11.92
CA ALA A 151 -6.16 13.94 -11.17
C ALA A 151 -6.79 14.99 -12.10
N ASP A 152 -6.25 15.17 -13.30
CA ASP A 152 -6.80 16.07 -14.32
C ASP A 152 -7.77 15.38 -15.28
N ASN A 153 -7.88 14.05 -15.20
CA ASN A 153 -8.77 13.19 -15.96
C ASN A 153 -8.52 13.27 -17.48
N ASP A 154 -7.29 13.54 -17.89
CA ASP A 154 -6.88 13.55 -19.30
C ASP A 154 -6.63 12.13 -19.86
N GLY A 155 -6.63 11.11 -18.99
CA GLY A 155 -6.38 9.71 -19.32
C GLY A 155 -4.90 9.36 -19.52
N THR A 156 -3.99 10.25 -19.15
CA THR A 156 -2.55 10.12 -19.28
C THR A 156 -1.86 10.45 -17.96
N TYR A 157 -1.41 9.41 -17.26
CA TYR A 157 -0.69 9.58 -16.02
C TYR A 157 0.63 10.35 -16.18
N THR A 158 0.67 11.60 -15.71
CA THR A 158 1.79 12.55 -15.85
C THR A 158 2.23 13.12 -14.50
N PRO A 159 2.90 12.32 -13.65
CA PRO A 159 3.24 12.75 -12.29
C PRO A 159 4.30 13.86 -12.24
N PRO A 160 4.18 14.80 -11.29
CA PRO A 160 5.15 15.88 -11.13
C PRO A 160 6.53 15.33 -10.72
N GLY A 161 7.59 15.82 -11.36
CA GLY A 161 8.98 15.48 -11.02
C GLY A 161 9.49 14.12 -11.53
N LEU A 162 8.76 13.47 -12.45
CA LEU A 162 9.18 12.26 -13.17
C LEU A 162 9.28 12.47 -14.69
N ALA A 163 9.28 13.72 -15.17
CA ALA A 163 9.69 14.02 -16.54
C ALA A 163 11.13 13.51 -16.78
N PRO A 164 11.42 12.92 -17.95
CA PRO A 164 12.71 12.29 -18.25
C PRO A 164 13.91 13.24 -18.14
#